data_AF-A0A9E6VYL0-F1
#
_entry.id   AF-A0A9E6VYL0-F1
#
_cell.length_a   1.000
_cell.length_b   1.000
_cell.length_c   1.000
_cell.angle_alpha   90.00
_cell.angle_beta   90.00
_cell.angle_gamma   90.00
#
_symmetry.space_group_name_H-M   'P 1'
#
loop_
_entity.id
_entity.type
_entity.pdbx_description
1 polymer ?
#
loop_
_entity_poly.entity_id
_entity_poly.type
_entity_poly.pdbx_seq_one_letter_code
_entity_poly.pdbx_strand_id
1 'polypeptide(L)' 'RRIVDLVSSGATLEANGLVEVERILDITSRLVVNRAALKTRSVELNGWIEKFREVVNDK' A
#
# COMPACT_ATOMS: atom_id res chain seq x y z
N ARG A 1 -12.61 19.85 -16.53
CA ARG A 1 -12.43 18.39 -16.43
C ARG A 1 -11.63 18.12 -15.17
N ARG A 2 -12.04 17.20 -14.28
CA ARG A 2 -11.29 16.83 -13.06
C ARG A 2 -10.73 15.42 -13.24
N ILE A 3 -9.63 15.11 -12.59
CA ILE A 3 -8.99 13.79 -12.57
C ILE A 3 -9.01 13.23 -11.15
N VAL A 4 -8.95 11.91 -11.04
CA VAL A 4 -8.72 11.20 -9.78
C VAL A 4 -7.45 10.39 -9.96
N ASP A 5 -6.51 10.55 -9.05
CA ASP A 5 -5.19 9.92 -9.13
C ASP A 5 -4.62 9.64 -7.74
N LEU A 6 -3.61 8.78 -7.67
CA LEU A 6 -2.83 8.52 -6.47
C LEU A 6 -1.68 9.54 -6.38
N VAL A 7 -1.63 10.28 -5.28
CA VAL A 7 -0.61 11.31 -5.06
C VAL A 7 0.04 11.15 -3.68
N SER A 8 1.30 11.59 -3.57
CA SER A 8 2.06 11.59 -2.31
C SER A 8 2.41 13.03 -1.90
N SER A 9 3.59 13.55 -2.26
CA SER A 9 4.00 14.93 -1.92
C SER A 9 3.31 16.01 -2.74
N GLY A 10 2.55 15.65 -3.78
CA GLY A 10 1.92 16.60 -4.69
C GLY A 10 2.84 17.21 -5.75
N ALA A 11 4.14 16.92 -5.74
CA ALA A 11 5.13 17.52 -6.67
C ALA A 11 4.76 17.32 -8.15
N THR A 12 4.20 16.16 -8.50
CA THR A 12 3.74 15.88 -9.88
C THR A 12 2.54 16.74 -10.27
N LEU A 13 1.63 17.05 -9.33
CA LEU A 13 0.52 17.95 -9.62
C LEU A 13 1.02 19.37 -9.85
N GLU A 14 1.90 19.87 -8.96
CA GLU A 14 2.47 21.21 -9.04
C GLU A 14 3.22 21.45 -10.36
N ALA A 15 4.07 20.50 -10.76
CA ALA A 15 4.82 20.56 -12.03
C ALA A 15 3.91 20.66 -13.27
N ASN A 16 2.63 20.27 -13.15
CA ASN A 16 1.63 20.33 -14.21
C ASN A 16 0.58 21.44 -14.00
N GLY A 17 0.79 22.35 -13.05
CA GLY A 17 -0.16 23.42 -12.73
C GLY A 17 -1.50 22.90 -12.18
N LEU A 18 -1.48 21.73 -11.56
CA LEU A 18 -2.64 21.10 -10.90
C LEU A 18 -2.54 21.28 -9.39
N VAL A 19 -3.69 21.22 -8.71
CA VAL A 19 -3.80 21.30 -7.25
C VAL A 19 -4.72 20.20 -6.72
N GLU A 20 -4.39 19.62 -5.57
CA GLU A 20 -5.27 18.70 -4.86
C GLU A 20 -6.48 19.47 -4.34
N VAL A 21 -7.67 19.12 -4.80
CA VAL A 21 -8.92 19.81 -4.42
C VAL A 21 -9.68 19.11 -3.32
N GLU A 22 -9.51 17.80 -3.19
CA GLU A 22 -10.23 16.95 -2.26
C GLU A 22 -9.46 15.65 -2.08
N ARG A 23 -9.28 15.22 -0.82
CA ARG A 23 -8.78 13.89 -0.51
C ARG A 23 -9.96 12.93 -0.37
N ILE A 24 -9.97 11.90 -1.21
CA ILE A 24 -11.02 10.89 -1.19
C ILE A 24 -10.75 9.85 -0.10
N LEU A 25 -9.53 9.31 -0.04
CA LEU A 25 -9.14 8.27 0.92
C LEU A 25 -7.62 8.19 1.07
N ASP A 26 -7.17 7.80 2.26
CA ASP A 26 -5.79 7.42 2.50
C ASP A 26 -5.52 6.00 2.02
N ILE A 27 -4.32 5.74 1.49
CA ILE A 27 -3.90 4.42 1.02
C ILE A 27 -2.70 3.90 1.80
N THR A 28 -2.63 2.57 1.89
CA THR A 28 -1.50 1.85 2.48
C THR A 28 -1.17 0.64 1.61
N SER A 29 0.10 0.26 1.54
CA SER A 29 0.48 -1.04 0.99
C SER A 29 -0.03 -2.18 1.88
N ARG A 30 -0.45 -3.30 1.28
CA ARG A 30 -0.89 -4.50 2.01
C ARG A 30 -0.19 -5.74 1.46
N LEU A 31 0.21 -6.63 2.36
CA LEU A 31 0.68 -7.97 1.99
C LEU A 31 -0.53 -8.86 1.71
N VAL A 32 -0.71 -9.26 0.45
CA VAL A 32 -1.80 -10.15 0.03
C VAL A 32 -1.22 -11.53 -0.26
N VAL A 33 -1.78 -12.57 0.37
CA VAL A 33 -1.33 -13.96 0.23
C VAL A 33 -2.40 -14.81 -0.42
N ASN A 34 -2.00 -15.67 -1.37
CA ASN A 34 -2.88 -16.64 -1.98
C ASN A 34 -3.34 -17.68 -0.93
N ARG A 35 -4.66 -17.88 -0.82
CA ARG A 35 -5.24 -18.79 0.19
C ARG A 35 -4.85 -20.26 0.01
N ALA A 36 -4.76 -20.74 -1.24
CA ALA A 36 -4.36 -22.12 -1.49
C ALA A 36 -2.90 -22.36 -1.08
N ALA A 37 -2.01 -21.44 -1.46
CA ALA A 37 -0.62 -21.46 -1.03
C ALA A 37 -0.49 -21.39 0.50
N LEU A 38 -1.28 -20.54 1.17
CA LEU A 38 -1.27 -20.45 2.64
C LEU A 38 -1.65 -21.78 3.31
N LYS A 39 -2.55 -22.57 2.71
CA LYS A 39 -2.93 -23.89 3.24
C LYS A 39 -1.86 -24.95 3.02
N THR A 40 -1.19 -24.93 1.86
CA THR A 40 -0.21 -25.97 1.50
C THR A 40 1.21 -25.67 1.96
N ARG A 41 1.55 -24.40 2.18
CA ARG A 41 2.89 -23.91 2.59
C ARG A 41 2.79 -22.99 3.81
N SER A 42 1.96 -23.37 4.77
CA SER A 42 1.65 -22.52 5.94
C SER A 42 2.88 -22.15 6.75
N VAL A 43 3.78 -23.10 7.01
CA VAL A 43 5.00 -22.87 7.82
C VAL A 43 5.89 -21.79 7.20
N GLU A 44 6.20 -21.93 5.92
CA GLU A 44 7.04 -20.97 5.18
C GLU A 44 6.36 -19.59 5.11
N LEU A 45 5.09 -19.55 4.71
CA LEU A 45 4.36 -18.29 4.51
C LEU A 45 4.09 -17.56 5.83
N ASN A 46 3.80 -18.28 6.91
CA ASN A 46 3.67 -17.66 8.24
C ASN A 46 5.00 -17.05 8.68
N GLY A 47 6.14 -17.72 8.40
CA GLY A 47 7.46 -17.14 8.65
C GLY A 47 7.69 -15.81 7.94
N TRP A 48 7.25 -15.68 6.68
CA TRP A 48 7.29 -14.40 5.97
C TRP A 48 6.32 -13.37 6.55
N ILE A 49 5.09 -13.77 6.87
CA ILE A 49 4.07 -12.88 7.44
C ILE A 49 4.57 -12.28 8.75
N GLU A 50 5.18 -13.06 9.65
CA GLU A 50 5.72 -12.54 10.91
C GLU A 50 6.87 -11.57 10.68
N LYS A 51 7.82 -11.87 9.77
CA LYS A 51 8.92 -10.94 9.44
C LYS A 51 8.41 -9.60 8.91
N PHE A 52 7.38 -9.60 8.06
CA PHE A 52 6.75 -8.35 7.61
C PHE A 52 6.06 -7.61 8.75
N ARG A 53 5.39 -8.32 9.67
CA ARG A 53 4.76 -7.70 10.85
C ARG A 53 5.78 -7.08 11.79
N GLU A 54 6.88 -7.75 12.08
CA GLU A 54 7.97 -7.24 12.91
C GLU A 54 8.47 -5.90 12.36
N VAL A 55 8.89 -5.86 11.09
CA VAL A 55 9.45 -4.64 10.48
C VAL A 55 8.43 -3.50 10.35
N VAL A 56 7.14 -3.81 10.19
CA VAL A 56 6.09 -2.78 10.10
C VAL A 56 5.68 -2.25 11.48
N ASN A 57 5.71 -3.09 12.51
CA ASN A 57 5.32 -2.72 13.88
C ASN A 57 6.48 -2.20 14.74
N ASP A 58 7.73 -2.43 14.38
CA ASP A 58 8.93 -1.86 15.03
C ASP A 58 9.12 -0.34 14.75
N LYS A 59 8.03 0.35 14.42
CA LYS A 59 8.00 1.80 14.22
C LYS A 59 7.17 2.48 15.30
#